data_AF-A0A8J5F470-F1
#
_entry.id   AF-A0A8J5F470-F1
#
_cell.length_a   1.000
_cell.length_b   1.000
_cell.length_c   1.000
_cell.angle_alpha   90.00
_cell.angle_beta   90.00
_cell.angle_gamma   90.00
#
_symmetry.space_group_name_H-M   'P 1'
#
loop_
_entity.id
_entity.type
_entity.pdbx_description
1 polymer ?
#
loop_
_entity_poly.entity_id
_entity_poly.type
_entity_poly.pdbx_seq_one_letter_code
_entity_poly.pdbx_strand_id
1 'polypeptide(L)'
;MRTTIGWMCREFKEVQCWGNYRLSCGRCCYNHHYWWGGFVFLHAENAYSAMSFLGNLGLCGRPLDGCAGSSKKSNAGVIIGSAVAGVVITIIIGGVVLYFCMRRMPIKKKEKDIEEDKWAKSINGVKGVKVSMFEKSLSKMKLSDLMKATNDFSKDNMIGAGRTGTLYKATLPDGTFLAIKRLQDSQKSEKQFVSEMATLGNVRHQNLVPLLGYCIAKKEKLLVYKYMPMGTLHDQLHDSASQGKSLEWPTRLK
;
A
#
# COMPACT_ATOMS: atom_id res chain seq x y z
N MET A 1 -56.38 22.79 -63.53
CA MET A 1 -55.05 22.19 -63.31
C MET A 1 -54.16 23.21 -62.62
N ARG A 2 -53.49 22.79 -61.52
CA ARG A 2 -52.28 23.34 -60.87
C ARG A 2 -52.30 24.83 -60.44
N THR A 3 -52.63 25.05 -59.16
CA THR A 3 -51.72 25.38 -58.03
C THR A 3 -51.32 26.86 -57.95
N THR A 4 -52.00 27.59 -57.06
CA THR A 4 -51.57 28.86 -56.49
C THR A 4 -51.63 28.74 -54.96
N ILE A 5 -50.51 28.39 -54.34
CA ILE A 5 -50.30 28.68 -52.92
C ILE A 5 -49.55 30.00 -52.89
N GLY A 6 -50.27 31.07 -52.57
CA GLY A 6 -49.67 32.36 -52.23
C GLY A 6 -48.94 32.23 -50.89
N TRP A 7 -47.65 32.52 -50.87
CA TRP A 7 -46.86 32.63 -49.65
C TRP A 7 -46.79 34.10 -49.26
N MET A 8 -47.45 34.44 -48.15
CA MET A 8 -47.32 35.74 -47.50
C MET A 8 -46.22 35.61 -46.45
N CYS A 9 -44.99 36.04 -46.76
CA CYS A 9 -43.92 36.15 -45.79
C CYS A 9 -44.06 37.51 -45.08
N ARG A 10 -44.54 37.51 -43.83
CA ARG A 10 -44.70 38.70 -43.00
C ARG A 10 -43.45 38.86 -42.11
N GLU A 11 -43.01 40.11 -41.96
CA GLU A 11 -41.81 40.65 -41.28
C GLU A 11 -41.12 39.78 -40.19
N PHE A 12 -39.80 39.59 -40.35
CA PHE A 12 -38.86 39.22 -39.27
C PHE A 12 -38.38 40.51 -38.58
N LYS A 13 -38.62 40.69 -37.28
CA LYS A 13 -38.29 41.96 -36.58
C LYS A 13 -37.32 41.88 -35.40
N GLU A 14 -36.75 40.75 -35.01
CA GLU A 14 -35.75 40.76 -33.93
C GLU A 14 -34.55 39.84 -34.15
N VAL A 15 -33.35 40.44 -34.06
CA VAL A 15 -32.05 39.77 -33.92
C VAL A 15 -31.58 40.06 -32.49
N GLN A 16 -31.43 39.03 -31.66
CA GLN A 16 -30.90 39.16 -30.29
C GLN A 16 -29.39 38.86 -30.31
N CYS A 17 -28.58 39.80 -29.80
CA CYS A 17 -27.12 39.65 -29.68
C CYS A 17 -26.73 39.22 -28.26
N TRP A 18 -25.90 38.18 -28.13
CA TRP A 18 -25.39 37.70 -26.84
C TRP A 18 -23.86 37.63 -26.87
N GLY A 19 -23.21 38.61 -26.23
CA GLY A 19 -21.76 38.82 -26.37
C GLY A 19 -21.36 39.21 -27.80
N ASN A 20 -20.25 38.68 -28.31
CA ASN A 20 -19.77 38.91 -29.68
C ASN A 20 -20.39 37.95 -30.73
N TYR A 21 -21.37 37.12 -30.34
CA TYR A 21 -21.94 36.10 -31.21
C TYR A 21 -23.37 36.43 -31.63
N ARG A 22 -23.70 36.06 -32.87
CA ARG A 22 -25.01 36.27 -33.48
C ARG A 22 -25.82 34.97 -33.42
N LEU A 23 -26.97 34.98 -32.76
CA LEU A 23 -27.92 33.86 -32.77
C LEU A 23 -29.07 34.20 -33.72
N SER A 24 -29.29 33.37 -34.75
CA SER A 24 -30.43 33.47 -35.64
C SER A 24 -31.49 32.47 -35.19
N CYS A 25 -32.67 32.94 -34.78
CA CYS A 25 -33.79 32.06 -34.43
C CYS A 25 -34.60 31.77 -35.71
N GLY A 26 -34.25 30.70 -36.42
CA GLY A 26 -34.97 30.24 -37.60
C GLY A 26 -35.66 28.91 -37.34
N ARG A 27 -36.99 28.92 -37.24
CA ARG A 27 -37.82 27.71 -37.16
C ARG A 27 -38.25 27.33 -38.58
N CYS A 28 -37.62 26.33 -39.18
CA CYS A 28 -38.17 25.60 -40.32
C CYS A 28 -37.94 24.10 -40.12
N CYS A 29 -39.04 23.36 -39.93
CA CYS A 29 -39.05 21.92 -39.72
C CYS A 29 -38.80 21.17 -41.05
N TYR A 30 -37.96 20.14 -41.03
CA TYR A 30 -38.39 18.79 -41.45
C TYR A 30 -37.55 17.70 -40.75
N ASN A 31 -38.19 16.55 -40.63
CA ASN A 31 -38.02 15.51 -39.63
C ASN A 31 -36.88 14.52 -39.92
N HIS A 32 -36.14 14.10 -38.89
CA HIS A 32 -36.20 12.70 -38.43
C HIS A 32 -35.70 12.58 -36.97
N HIS A 33 -36.61 12.20 -36.09
CA HIS A 33 -36.44 12.02 -34.65
C HIS A 33 -35.51 10.84 -34.31
N TYR A 34 -34.60 11.05 -33.34
CA TYR A 34 -34.60 10.26 -32.09
C TYR A 34 -34.25 11.20 -30.92
N TRP A 35 -35.18 11.32 -29.98
CA TRP A 35 -35.12 12.15 -28.78
C TRP A 35 -34.48 11.37 -27.63
N TRP A 36 -33.44 11.90 -26.99
CA TRP A 36 -33.19 11.78 -25.54
C TRP A 36 -32.32 12.97 -25.08
N GLY A 37 -32.79 13.70 -24.05
CA GLY A 37 -31.96 14.58 -23.23
C GLY A 37 -31.69 15.98 -23.78
N GLY A 38 -32.35 16.99 -23.22
CA GLY A 38 -32.20 18.39 -23.60
C GLY A 38 -30.78 18.92 -23.44
N PHE A 39 -30.10 19.11 -24.57
CA PHE A 39 -29.12 20.16 -24.88
C PHE A 39 -28.80 19.99 -26.37
N VAL A 40 -29.46 20.74 -27.26
CA VAL A 40 -29.02 20.79 -28.66
C VAL A 40 -27.88 21.80 -28.70
N PHE A 41 -26.64 21.30 -28.71
CA PHE A 41 -25.55 22.06 -29.29
C PHE A 41 -25.90 22.21 -30.77
N LEU A 42 -26.37 23.40 -31.16
CA LEU A 42 -26.29 23.81 -32.56
C LEU A 42 -24.79 23.91 -32.86
N HIS A 43 -24.20 22.82 -33.34
CA HIS A 43 -23.02 22.91 -34.15
C HIS A 43 -23.40 23.85 -35.30
N ALA A 44 -22.79 25.04 -35.32
CA ALA A 44 -22.87 25.94 -36.46
C ALA A 44 -22.05 25.31 -37.60
N GLU A 45 -22.58 24.22 -38.16
CA GLU A 45 -22.05 23.67 -39.39
C GLU A 45 -22.40 24.63 -40.52
N ASN A 46 -21.34 25.17 -41.11
CA ASN A 46 -21.33 25.92 -42.35
C ASN A 46 -21.87 27.35 -42.23
N ALA A 47 -20.99 28.27 -41.84
CA ALA A 47 -21.08 29.64 -42.30
C ALA A 47 -20.94 29.62 -43.84
N TYR A 48 -22.07 29.64 -44.54
CA TYR A 48 -22.07 29.75 -46.00
C TYR A 48 -21.32 31.02 -46.41
N SER A 49 -20.36 30.87 -47.32
CA SER A 49 -19.62 32.01 -47.88
C SER A 49 -20.60 32.94 -48.62
N ALA A 50 -20.36 34.25 -48.58
CA ALA A 50 -21.15 35.23 -49.33
C ALA A 50 -21.20 34.91 -50.84
N MET A 51 -20.20 34.18 -51.37
CA MET A 51 -20.21 33.70 -52.76
C MET A 51 -21.35 32.72 -53.07
N SER A 52 -21.88 31.98 -52.08
CA SER A 52 -22.98 31.03 -52.27
C SER A 52 -24.31 31.70 -52.65
N PHE A 53 -24.38 33.04 -52.57
CA PHE A 53 -25.55 33.85 -52.90
C PHE A 53 -25.35 34.71 -54.17
N LEU A 54 -24.22 34.56 -54.88
CA LEU A 54 -23.99 35.22 -56.16
C LEU A 54 -25.01 34.71 -57.21
N GLY A 55 -25.80 35.63 -57.77
CA GLY A 55 -26.76 35.35 -58.86
C GLY A 55 -28.25 35.40 -58.46
N ASN A 56 -28.58 35.46 -57.17
CA ASN A 56 -29.96 35.65 -56.69
C ASN A 56 -30.22 37.12 -56.32
N LEU A 57 -30.25 37.99 -57.34
CA LEU A 57 -30.58 39.42 -57.20
C LEU A 57 -32.07 39.58 -56.85
N GLY A 58 -32.39 39.59 -55.56
CA GLY A 58 -33.72 39.94 -55.05
C GLY A 58 -34.21 39.15 -53.84
N LEU A 59 -33.52 38.08 -53.42
CA LEU A 59 -34.01 37.19 -52.32
C LEU A 59 -33.53 37.59 -50.91
N CYS A 60 -32.48 38.41 -50.79
CA CYS A 60 -31.89 38.78 -49.50
C CYS A 60 -31.84 40.31 -49.34
N GLY A 61 -32.26 40.81 -48.17
CA GLY A 61 -32.07 42.22 -47.79
C GLY A 61 -30.60 42.57 -47.56
N ARG A 62 -30.29 43.86 -47.40
CA ARG A 62 -28.92 44.34 -47.10
C ARG A 62 -28.34 43.62 -45.86
N PRO A 63 -27.03 43.37 -45.80
CA PRO A 63 -26.39 42.87 -44.58
C PRO A 63 -26.72 43.78 -43.40
N LEU A 64 -27.11 43.18 -42.26
CA LEU A 64 -27.34 43.95 -41.03
C LEU A 64 -25.99 44.37 -40.44
N ASP A 65 -25.94 45.55 -39.83
CA ASP A 65 -24.74 46.05 -39.16
C ASP A 65 -24.29 45.13 -38.02
N GLY A 66 -22.98 45.06 -37.81
CA GLY A 66 -22.38 44.26 -36.75
C GLY A 66 -22.75 44.76 -35.36
N CYS A 67 -22.98 43.84 -34.41
CA CYS A 67 -23.23 44.20 -33.01
C CYS A 67 -21.95 44.76 -32.36
N ALA A 68 -22.00 45.99 -31.86
CA ALA A 68 -20.92 46.60 -31.09
C ALA A 68 -20.89 46.02 -29.67
N GLY A 69 -20.07 44.98 -29.45
CA GLY A 69 -19.76 44.49 -28.11
C GLY A 69 -18.86 45.48 -27.38
N SER A 70 -19.31 46.03 -26.25
CA SER A 70 -18.43 46.84 -25.40
C SER A 70 -17.35 45.96 -24.77
N SER A 71 -16.08 46.34 -24.92
CA SER A 71 -14.95 45.63 -24.33
C SER A 71 -14.97 45.77 -22.82
N LYS A 72 -15.42 44.73 -22.08
CA LYS A 72 -15.18 44.67 -20.63
C LYS A 72 -13.77 44.13 -20.36
N LYS A 73 -12.98 44.90 -19.61
CA LYS A 73 -11.63 44.52 -19.14
C LYS A 73 -11.76 43.34 -18.16
N SER A 74 -11.14 42.20 -18.46
CA SER A 74 -11.23 40.99 -17.62
C SER A 74 -10.06 40.93 -16.62
N ASN A 75 -10.37 40.69 -15.35
CA ASN A 75 -9.37 40.48 -14.29
C ASN A 75 -8.96 38.99 -14.23
N ALA A 76 -8.59 38.41 -15.39
CA ALA A 76 -8.27 36.99 -15.51
C ALA A 76 -7.12 36.56 -14.60
N GLY A 77 -6.14 37.44 -14.35
CA GLY A 77 -5.01 37.17 -13.45
C GLY A 77 -5.42 36.93 -11.99
N VAL A 78 -6.47 37.61 -11.50
CA VAL A 78 -6.96 37.41 -10.12
C VAL A 78 -7.69 36.08 -9.98
N ILE A 79 -8.43 35.68 -11.02
CA ILE A 79 -9.17 34.41 -11.04
C ILE A 79 -8.20 33.23 -11.08
N ILE A 80 -7.18 33.29 -11.96
CA ILE A 80 -6.17 32.23 -12.09
C ILE A 80 -5.29 32.12 -10.83
N GLY A 81 -4.91 33.26 -10.21
CA GLY A 81 -4.10 33.26 -9.00
C GLY A 81 -4.78 32.60 -7.80
N SER A 82 -6.10 32.79 -7.65
CA SER A 82 -6.86 32.23 -6.54
C SER A 82 -7.01 30.70 -6.59
N ALA A 83 -7.16 30.13 -7.79
CA ALA A 83 -7.30 28.69 -7.99
C ALA A 83 -6.02 27.90 -7.62
N VAL A 84 -4.85 28.44 -7.96
CA VAL A 84 -3.56 27.75 -7.71
C VAL A 84 -3.23 27.73 -6.21
N ALA A 85 -3.47 28.82 -5.49
CA ALA A 85 -3.21 28.90 -4.05
C ALA A 85 -4.04 27.88 -3.24
N GLY A 86 -5.30 27.66 -3.62
CA GLY A 86 -6.18 26.68 -2.96
C GLY A 86 -5.70 25.23 -3.11
N VAL A 87 -5.18 24.86 -4.29
CA VAL A 87 -4.68 23.50 -4.54
C VAL A 87 -3.40 23.22 -3.74
N VAL A 88 -2.50 24.19 -3.65
CA VAL A 88 -1.26 24.03 -2.88
C VAL A 88 -1.55 23.85 -1.38
N ILE A 89 -2.49 24.64 -0.83
CA ILE A 89 -2.87 24.56 0.58
C ILE A 89 -3.53 23.20 0.90
N THR A 90 -4.40 22.70 0.02
CA THR A 90 -5.05 21.39 0.24
C THR A 90 -4.06 20.23 0.18
N ILE A 91 -3.06 20.27 -0.70
CA ILE A 91 -1.99 19.27 -0.75
C ILE A 91 -1.13 19.32 0.53
N ILE A 92 -0.77 20.51 1.01
CA ILE A 92 0.02 20.67 2.24
C ILE A 92 -0.76 20.16 3.45
N ILE A 93 -2.02 20.56 3.61
CA ILE A 93 -2.86 20.10 4.73
C ILE A 93 -3.09 18.59 4.64
N GLY A 94 -3.41 18.07 3.46
CA GLY A 94 -3.56 16.63 3.23
C GLY A 94 -2.29 15.84 3.53
N GLY A 95 -1.12 16.36 3.15
CA GLY A 95 0.19 15.78 3.45
C GLY A 95 0.52 15.79 4.94
N VAL A 96 0.23 16.89 5.66
CA VAL A 96 0.42 16.99 7.11
C VAL A 96 -0.52 16.04 7.85
N VAL A 97 -1.80 15.97 7.44
CA VAL A 97 -2.77 15.02 7.99
C VAL A 97 -2.33 13.58 7.72
N LEU A 98 -1.90 13.25 6.50
CA LEU A 98 -1.34 11.93 6.17
C LEU A 98 -0.13 11.60 7.01
N TYR A 99 0.81 12.53 7.18
CA TYR A 99 1.99 12.36 8.01
C TYR A 99 1.63 12.12 9.48
N PHE A 100 0.69 12.88 10.03
CA PHE A 100 0.20 12.68 11.39
C PHE A 100 -0.60 11.38 11.51
N CYS A 101 -1.43 11.01 10.53
CA CYS A 101 -2.12 9.73 10.49
C CYS A 101 -1.13 8.56 10.43
N MET A 102 -0.08 8.65 9.60
CA MET A 102 0.99 7.65 9.52
C MET A 102 1.81 7.55 10.81
N ARG A 103 2.01 8.66 11.53
CA ARG A 103 2.65 8.67 12.86
C ARG A 103 1.74 8.21 14.00
N ARG A 104 0.43 8.42 13.88
CA ARG A 104 -0.59 8.05 14.88
C ARG A 104 -1.11 6.63 14.67
N MET A 105 -0.97 6.07 13.48
CA MET A 105 -1.15 4.64 13.27
C MET A 105 -0.04 3.94 14.05
N PRO A 106 -0.36 3.22 15.14
CA PRO A 106 0.62 2.31 15.68
C PRO A 106 0.99 1.35 14.55
N ILE A 107 2.27 1.29 14.19
CA ILE A 107 2.83 0.14 13.47
C ILE A 107 2.16 -1.08 14.10
N LYS A 108 1.57 -1.97 13.28
CA LYS A 108 0.79 -3.16 13.68
C LYS A 108 1.61 -4.21 14.49
N LYS A 109 2.34 -3.78 15.52
CA LYS A 109 3.05 -4.59 16.51
C LYS A 109 2.06 -5.13 17.56
N LYS A 110 1.05 -4.32 17.93
CA LYS A 110 0.17 -4.59 19.09
C LYS A 110 -0.61 -5.92 19.03
N GLU A 111 -0.94 -6.43 17.85
CA GLU A 111 -1.70 -7.69 17.73
C GLU A 111 -0.79 -8.94 17.80
N LYS A 112 0.38 -8.91 17.15
CA LYS A 112 1.42 -9.95 17.31
C LYS A 112 1.98 -9.98 18.72
N ASP A 113 2.08 -8.82 19.35
CA ASP A 113 2.57 -8.65 20.71
C ASP A 113 1.70 -9.40 21.75
N ILE A 114 0.39 -9.45 21.54
CA ILE A 114 -0.58 -10.10 22.45
C ILE A 114 -0.52 -11.62 22.30
N GLU A 115 -0.29 -12.13 21.09
CA GLU A 115 -0.20 -13.56 20.82
C GLU A 115 1.10 -14.19 21.34
N GLU A 116 2.23 -13.47 21.23
CA GLU A 116 3.52 -13.92 21.77
C GLU A 116 3.52 -14.02 23.31
N ASP A 117 2.82 -13.14 24.02
CA ASP A 117 2.71 -13.28 25.49
C ASP A 117 1.76 -14.42 25.90
N LYS A 118 0.82 -14.81 25.02
CA LYS A 118 -0.21 -15.81 25.33
C LYS A 118 0.34 -17.23 25.34
N TRP A 119 1.21 -17.60 24.39
CA TRP A 119 1.72 -18.98 24.31
C TRP A 119 2.68 -19.30 25.46
N ALA A 120 3.57 -18.36 25.83
CA ALA A 120 4.54 -18.55 26.92
C ALA A 120 3.79 -18.79 28.24
N LYS A 121 2.72 -18.03 28.49
CA LYS A 121 1.80 -18.26 29.61
C LYS A 121 1.09 -19.61 29.53
N SER A 122 0.74 -20.06 28.33
CA SER A 122 0.06 -21.36 28.15
C SER A 122 0.96 -22.55 28.51
N ILE A 123 2.27 -22.43 28.33
CA ILE A 123 3.23 -23.47 28.72
C ILE A 123 3.79 -23.27 30.12
N ASN A 124 3.58 -22.08 30.72
CA ASN A 124 3.89 -21.81 32.11
C ASN A 124 3.04 -22.70 33.04
N GLY A 125 3.68 -23.44 33.93
CA GLY A 125 3.02 -24.36 34.85
C GLY A 125 2.84 -25.80 34.34
N VAL A 126 3.24 -26.13 33.11
CA VAL A 126 3.30 -27.53 32.67
C VAL A 126 4.46 -28.23 33.38
N LYS A 127 4.14 -29.03 34.41
CA LYS A 127 5.13 -29.75 35.21
C LYS A 127 5.60 -31.01 34.49
N GLY A 128 6.89 -31.32 34.62
CA GLY A 128 7.45 -32.60 34.16
C GLY A 128 7.87 -32.67 32.69
N VAL A 129 7.72 -31.60 31.91
CA VAL A 129 8.22 -31.57 30.52
C VAL A 129 9.74 -31.53 30.52
N LYS A 130 10.34 -32.62 30.01
CA LYS A 130 11.78 -32.76 29.82
C LYS A 130 12.18 -32.22 28.46
N VAL A 131 13.36 -31.63 28.37
CA VAL A 131 13.98 -31.30 27.09
C VAL A 131 14.74 -32.54 26.61
N SER A 132 14.41 -33.02 25.42
CA SER A 132 15.12 -34.12 24.77
C SER A 132 16.43 -33.59 24.20
N MET A 133 17.55 -33.89 24.86
CA MET A 133 18.88 -33.47 24.44
C MET A 133 19.59 -34.59 23.67
N PHE A 134 20.28 -34.21 22.60
CA PHE A 134 21.16 -35.11 21.83
C PHE A 134 22.56 -35.20 22.44
N GLU A 135 22.94 -34.20 23.25
CA GLU A 135 24.24 -34.15 23.92
C GLU A 135 24.14 -34.52 25.40
N LYS A 136 25.01 -35.42 25.87
CA LYS A 136 24.96 -35.99 27.23
C LYS A 136 25.20 -34.94 28.32
N SER A 137 25.93 -33.86 28.04
CA SER A 137 26.23 -32.78 28.99
C SER A 137 24.99 -31.98 29.41
N LEU A 138 23.89 -32.04 28.66
CA LEU A 138 22.68 -31.25 28.89
C LEU A 138 21.45 -32.09 29.31
N SER A 139 21.62 -33.39 29.59
CA SER A 139 20.51 -34.36 29.66
C SER A 139 19.47 -34.15 30.79
N LYS A 140 19.67 -33.18 31.69
CA LYS A 140 18.78 -32.90 32.83
C LYS A 140 17.86 -31.69 32.66
N MET A 141 17.96 -30.98 31.53
CA MET A 141 17.25 -29.72 31.34
C MET A 141 15.73 -29.90 31.19
N LYS A 142 14.97 -29.00 31.82
CA LYS A 142 13.50 -28.99 31.79
C LYS A 142 12.98 -27.74 31.09
N LEU A 143 11.70 -27.77 30.72
CA LEU A 143 11.03 -26.59 30.17
C LEU A 143 11.10 -25.38 31.12
N SER A 144 10.99 -25.60 32.43
CA SER A 144 11.13 -24.54 33.43
C SER A 144 12.48 -23.83 33.36
N ASP A 145 13.54 -24.54 32.98
CA ASP A 145 14.89 -23.99 32.89
C ASP A 145 15.01 -23.12 31.64
N LEU A 146 14.39 -23.55 30.53
CA LEU A 146 14.26 -22.73 29.30
C LEU A 146 13.48 -21.45 29.57
N MET A 147 12.36 -21.53 30.29
CA MET A 147 11.53 -20.37 30.61
C MET A 147 12.33 -19.37 31.45
N LYS A 148 12.99 -19.83 32.52
CA LYS A 148 13.85 -18.97 33.34
C LYS A 148 14.99 -18.34 32.53
N ALA A 149 15.69 -19.15 31.73
CA ALA A 149 16.84 -18.68 30.96
C ALA A 149 16.47 -17.65 29.87
N THR A 150 15.23 -17.66 29.41
CA THR A 150 14.70 -16.71 28.40
C THR A 150 13.87 -15.58 29.02
N ASN A 151 13.80 -15.48 30.35
CA ASN A 151 12.89 -14.58 31.06
C ASN A 151 11.45 -14.71 30.55
N ASP A 152 10.90 -15.93 30.62
CA ASP A 152 9.58 -16.32 30.13
C ASP A 152 9.35 -15.98 28.64
N PHE A 153 10.39 -16.15 27.82
CA PHE A 153 10.40 -15.79 26.41
C PHE A 153 10.11 -14.30 26.16
N SER A 154 10.63 -13.42 27.02
CA SER A 154 10.53 -11.97 26.86
C SER A 154 11.08 -11.51 25.50
N LYS A 155 10.47 -10.45 24.96
CA LYS A 155 10.92 -9.78 23.73
C LYS A 155 12.31 -9.19 23.85
N ASP A 156 12.76 -8.86 25.06
CA ASP A 156 14.14 -8.38 25.30
C ASP A 156 15.18 -9.45 24.96
N ASN A 157 14.78 -10.73 25.01
CA ASN A 157 15.62 -11.85 24.63
C ASN A 157 15.35 -12.33 23.19
N MET A 158 14.46 -11.68 22.42
CA MET A 158 14.21 -12.07 21.04
C MET A 158 15.41 -11.70 20.15
N ILE A 159 16.03 -12.70 19.54
CA ILE A 159 17.12 -12.52 18.57
C ILE A 159 16.56 -12.19 17.19
N GLY A 160 15.44 -12.83 16.82
CA GLY A 160 14.79 -12.57 15.53
C GLY A 160 13.53 -13.41 15.32
N ALA A 161 12.70 -12.97 14.39
CA ALA A 161 11.46 -13.64 14.01
C ALA A 161 11.42 -13.83 12.48
N GLY A 162 10.94 -14.99 12.04
CA GLY A 162 10.79 -15.29 10.62
C GLY A 162 9.69 -16.31 10.36
N ARG A 163 9.54 -16.73 9.10
CA ARG A 163 8.51 -17.68 8.67
C ARG A 163 8.52 -19.00 9.46
N THR A 164 9.70 -19.43 9.87
CA THR A 164 9.87 -20.69 10.61
C THR A 164 9.54 -20.56 12.10
N GLY A 165 9.32 -19.33 12.59
CA GLY A 165 9.08 -19.01 14.00
C GLY A 165 10.10 -18.02 14.58
N THR A 166 10.07 -17.90 15.91
CA THR A 166 10.80 -16.88 16.69
C THR A 166 11.99 -17.49 17.42
N LEU A 167 13.12 -16.80 17.43
CA LEU A 167 14.37 -17.21 18.06
C LEU A 167 14.64 -16.32 19.27
N TYR A 168 14.93 -16.94 20.41
CA TYR A 168 15.22 -16.27 21.67
C TYR A 168 16.63 -16.63 22.17
N LYS A 169 17.29 -15.68 22.82
CA LYS A 169 18.51 -15.89 23.58
C LYS A 169 18.14 -16.45 24.95
N ALA A 170 18.82 -17.51 25.36
CA ALA A 170 18.71 -18.09 26.69
C ALA A 170 20.05 -17.97 27.40
N THR A 171 20.03 -17.50 28.64
CA THR A 171 21.21 -17.44 29.51
C THR A 171 21.03 -18.44 30.64
N LEU A 172 21.83 -19.50 30.61
CA LEU A 172 21.82 -20.51 31.67
C LEU A 172 22.49 -19.97 32.95
N PRO A 173 22.22 -20.55 34.12
CA PRO A 173 22.80 -20.10 35.39
C PRO A 173 24.33 -20.18 35.46
N ASP A 174 24.94 -21.05 34.65
CA ASP A 174 26.39 -21.19 34.50
C ASP A 174 27.02 -20.14 33.56
N GLY A 175 26.21 -19.25 32.99
CA GLY A 175 26.64 -18.25 32.02
C GLY A 175 26.65 -18.74 30.56
N THR A 176 26.33 -20.00 30.31
CA THR A 176 26.27 -20.55 28.96
C THR A 176 25.08 -19.96 28.19
N PHE A 177 25.33 -19.51 26.96
CA PHE A 177 24.28 -19.00 26.07
C PHE A 177 23.75 -20.08 25.13
N LEU A 178 22.42 -20.17 25.04
CA LEU A 178 21.70 -21.00 24.09
C LEU A 178 20.78 -20.15 23.21
N ALA A 179 20.39 -20.69 22.06
CA ALA A 179 19.38 -20.09 21.19
C ALA A 179 18.16 -21.02 21.12
N ILE A 180 17.00 -20.50 21.53
CA ILE A 180 15.75 -21.28 21.62
C ILE A 180 14.83 -20.84 20.50
N LYS A 181 14.59 -21.75 19.54
CA LYS A 181 13.70 -21.47 18.42
C LYS A 181 12.32 -22.06 18.70
N ARG A 182 11.33 -21.19 18.88
CA ARG A 182 9.93 -21.58 18.84
C ARG A 182 9.51 -21.74 17.38
N LEU A 183 9.00 -22.90 17.01
CA LEU A 183 8.47 -23.12 15.67
C LEU A 183 7.06 -22.55 15.56
N GLN A 184 6.77 -21.89 14.45
CA GLN A 184 5.42 -21.45 14.11
C GLN A 184 4.58 -22.65 13.62
N ASP A 185 3.29 -22.69 13.99
CA ASP A 185 2.25 -23.68 13.62
C ASP A 185 2.72 -24.77 12.66
N SER A 186 3.29 -25.84 13.22
CA SER A 186 3.66 -26.99 12.41
C SER A 186 2.41 -27.84 12.17
N GLN A 187 1.98 -27.98 10.92
CA GLN A 187 0.98 -28.97 10.51
C GLN A 187 1.44 -30.43 10.75
N LYS A 188 2.71 -30.61 11.18
CA LYS A 188 3.30 -31.89 11.50
C LYS A 188 2.76 -32.44 12.81
N SER A 189 2.38 -33.72 12.76
CA SER A 189 2.09 -34.51 13.96
C SER A 189 3.33 -34.60 14.87
N GLU A 190 3.11 -34.87 16.15
CA GLU A 190 4.20 -35.06 17.11
C GLU A 190 5.19 -36.15 16.67
N LYS A 191 4.68 -37.27 16.15
CA LYS A 191 5.49 -38.38 15.65
C LYS A 191 6.41 -37.95 14.48
N GLN A 192 5.86 -37.20 13.52
CA GLN A 192 6.65 -36.67 12.41
C GLN A 192 7.73 -35.70 12.91
N PHE A 193 7.37 -34.81 13.83
CA PHE A 193 8.33 -33.89 14.42
C PHE A 193 9.46 -34.63 15.13
N VAL A 194 9.16 -35.62 15.97
CA VAL A 194 10.19 -36.42 16.68
C VAL A 194 11.08 -37.17 15.70
N SER A 195 10.53 -37.75 14.63
CA SER A 195 11.30 -38.42 13.58
C SER A 195 12.27 -37.47 12.87
N GLU A 196 11.81 -36.27 12.53
CA GLU A 196 12.65 -35.22 11.95
C GLU A 196 13.73 -34.76 12.92
N MET A 197 13.40 -34.60 14.20
CA MET A 197 14.37 -34.22 15.23
C MET A 197 15.44 -35.30 15.43
N ALA A 198 15.07 -36.59 15.38
CA ALA A 198 16.04 -37.69 15.44
C ALA A 198 17.02 -37.65 14.26
N THR A 199 16.53 -37.24 13.08
CA THR A 199 17.37 -37.08 11.89
C THR A 199 18.27 -35.84 12.02
N LEU A 200 17.70 -34.68 12.33
CA LEU A 200 18.41 -33.41 12.44
C LEU A 200 19.41 -33.38 13.61
N GLY A 201 19.10 -34.04 14.72
CA GLY A 201 20.00 -34.15 15.88
C GLY A 201 21.28 -34.93 15.60
N ASN A 202 21.28 -35.79 14.58
CA ASN A 202 22.47 -36.55 14.15
C ASN A 202 23.33 -35.79 13.13
N VAL A 203 22.84 -34.69 12.55
CA VAL A 203 23.62 -33.91 11.58
C VAL A 203 24.63 -33.03 12.34
N ARG A 204 25.92 -33.33 12.17
CA ARG A 204 27.01 -32.53 12.73
C ARG A 204 27.98 -32.13 11.61
N HIS A 205 28.10 -30.82 11.40
CA HIS A 205 29.03 -30.26 10.42
C HIS A 205 29.54 -28.91 10.92
N GLN A 206 30.79 -28.57 10.61
CA GLN A 206 31.43 -27.32 11.05
C GLN A 206 30.69 -26.04 10.61
N ASN A 207 30.00 -26.10 9.47
CA ASN A 207 29.25 -24.96 8.91
C ASN A 207 27.75 -25.01 9.22
N LEU A 208 27.29 -25.90 10.09
CA LEU A 208 25.91 -25.98 10.54
C LEU A 208 25.84 -25.71 12.04
N VAL A 209 24.88 -24.88 12.47
CA VAL A 209 24.66 -24.63 13.89
C VAL A 209 24.15 -25.92 14.54
N PRO A 210 24.85 -26.47 15.55
CA PRO A 210 24.44 -27.72 16.18
C PRO A 210 23.08 -27.61 16.87
N LEU A 211 22.18 -28.53 16.54
CA LEU A 211 20.94 -28.77 17.28
C LEU A 211 21.28 -29.59 18.53
N LEU A 212 21.11 -29.00 19.71
CA LEU A 212 21.44 -29.61 20.99
C LEU A 212 20.28 -30.42 21.56
N GLY A 213 19.05 -30.03 21.24
CA GLY A 213 17.85 -30.73 21.68
C GLY A 213 16.56 -30.09 21.21
N TYR A 214 15.44 -30.64 21.69
CA TYR A 214 14.10 -30.14 21.42
C TYR A 214 13.19 -30.33 22.63
N CYS A 215 12.11 -29.56 22.69
CA CYS A 215 11.09 -29.64 23.72
C CYS A 215 9.70 -29.53 23.09
N ILE A 216 8.79 -30.41 23.50
CA ILE A 216 7.38 -30.39 23.07
C ILE A 216 6.55 -30.08 24.31
N ALA A 217 5.85 -28.96 24.30
CA ALA A 217 5.04 -28.50 25.42
C ALA A 217 3.65 -28.10 24.91
N LYS A 218 2.65 -28.95 25.17
CA LYS A 218 1.30 -28.80 24.59
C LYS A 218 1.39 -28.77 23.05
N LYS A 219 1.01 -27.66 22.42
CA LYS A 219 1.08 -27.46 20.96
C LYS A 219 2.41 -26.85 20.51
N GLU A 220 3.21 -26.37 21.45
CA GLU A 220 4.43 -25.63 21.19
C GLU A 220 5.61 -26.57 21.01
N LYS A 221 6.41 -26.29 19.98
CA LYS A 221 7.61 -27.05 19.64
C LYS A 221 8.80 -26.11 19.67
N LEU A 222 9.74 -26.40 20.56
CA LEU A 222 10.94 -25.60 20.78
C LEU A 222 12.17 -26.40 20.35
N LEU A 223 13.11 -25.74 19.71
CA LEU A 223 14.42 -26.27 19.36
C LEU A 223 15.49 -25.56 20.16
N VAL A 224 16.49 -26.30 20.62
CA VAL A 224 17.59 -25.78 21.42
C VAL A 224 18.85 -25.85 20.57
N TYR A 225 19.45 -24.71 20.28
CA TYR A 225 20.68 -24.58 19.51
C TYR A 225 21.78 -23.95 20.37
N LYS A 226 23.03 -24.16 19.93
CA LYS A 226 24.16 -23.35 20.40
C LYS A 226 23.96 -21.88 19.99
N TYR A 227 24.19 -20.94 20.91
CA TYR A 227 24.13 -19.52 20.59
C TYR A 227 25.34 -19.09 19.75
N MET A 228 25.10 -18.22 18.77
CA MET A 228 26.11 -17.65 17.88
C MET A 228 26.32 -16.17 18.24
N PRO A 229 27.44 -15.80 18.89
CA PRO A 229 27.64 -14.46 19.45
C PRO A 229 27.80 -13.36 18.39
N MET A 230 28.27 -13.71 17.19
CA MET A 230 28.40 -12.77 16.07
C MET A 230 27.07 -12.50 15.35
N GLY A 231 25.95 -13.06 15.83
CA GLY A 231 24.65 -12.84 15.23
C GLY A 231 24.53 -13.40 13.81
N THR A 232 23.70 -12.77 12.99
CA THR A 232 23.51 -13.20 11.61
C THR A 232 24.51 -12.51 10.68
N LEU A 233 24.80 -13.14 9.54
CA LEU A 233 25.61 -12.52 8.49
C LEU A 233 24.97 -11.22 7.97
N HIS A 234 23.63 -11.16 7.95
CA HIS A 234 22.90 -9.96 7.55
C HIS A 234 23.26 -8.78 8.47
N ASP A 235 23.25 -9.00 9.78
CA ASP A 235 23.61 -7.96 10.75
C ASP A 235 25.08 -7.53 10.56
N GLN A 236 25.98 -8.49 10.36
CA GLN A 236 27.41 -8.19 10.16
C GLN A 236 27.71 -7.43 8.86
N LEU A 237 26.86 -7.54 7.83
CA LEU A 237 27.05 -6.87 6.54
C LEU A 237 26.35 -5.51 6.46
N HIS A 238 25.30 -5.30 7.24
CA HIS A 238 24.40 -4.15 7.10
C HIS A 238 24.26 -3.29 8.35
N ASP A 239 24.74 -3.73 9.51
CA ASP A 239 24.62 -2.95 10.74
C ASP A 239 25.67 -1.83 10.81
N SER A 240 25.19 -0.61 10.58
CA SER A 240 25.95 0.64 10.74
C SER A 240 26.39 0.93 12.19
N ALA A 241 25.86 0.20 13.18
CA ALA A 241 26.29 0.31 14.59
C ALA A 241 27.55 -0.52 14.90
N SER A 242 27.96 -1.42 14.00
CA SER A 242 29.26 -2.06 14.08
C SER A 242 30.34 -1.01 13.83
N GLN A 243 30.88 -0.44 14.91
CA GLN A 243 31.90 0.62 14.87
C GLN A 243 33.12 0.20 14.03
N GLY A 244 33.07 0.48 12.72
CA GLY A 244 34.20 0.40 11.79
C GLY A 244 34.76 -1.01 11.47
N LYS A 245 34.24 -2.11 12.04
CA LYS A 245 34.70 -3.46 11.70
C LYS A 245 33.89 -4.04 10.56
N SER A 246 34.11 -3.51 9.36
CA SER A 246 33.64 -4.20 8.14
C SER A 246 34.25 -5.59 8.10
N LEU A 247 33.47 -6.60 7.71
CA LEU A 247 33.99 -7.94 7.44
C LEU A 247 35.08 -7.84 6.36
N GLU A 248 36.34 -8.01 6.76
CA GLU A 248 37.50 -8.00 5.87
C GLU A 248 37.38 -9.07 4.77
N TRP A 249 37.87 -8.77 3.56
CA TRP A 249 37.74 -9.65 2.40
C TRP A 249 38.25 -11.09 2.63
N PRO A 250 39.40 -11.32 3.29
CA PRO A 250 39.84 -12.68 3.61
C PRO A 250 38.87 -13.47 4.50
N THR A 251 38.09 -12.78 5.34
CA THR A 251 37.07 -13.41 6.18
C THR A 251 35.82 -13.79 5.38
N ARG A 252 35.54 -13.09 4.27
CA ARG A 252 34.38 -13.38 3.39
C ARG A 252 34.60 -14.58 2.45
N LEU A 253 35.86 -14.98 2.25
CA LEU A 253 36.26 -16.04 1.32
C LEU A 253 36.48 -17.41 1.99
N LYS A 254 36.31 -17.50 3.31
CA LYS A 254 36.39 -18.76 4.08
C LYS A 254 35.01 -19.41 4.19
#